data_AF-M5ESX1-F1
#
_entry.id   AF-M5ESX1-F1
#
_cell.length_a   1.000
_cell.length_b   1.000
_cell.length_c   1.000
_cell.angle_alpha   90.00
_cell.angle_beta   90.00
_cell.angle_gamma   90.00
#
_symmetry.space_group_name_H-M   'P 1'
#
loop_
_entity.id
_entity.type
_entity.pdbx_description
1 polymer ?
#
loop_
_entity_poly.entity_id
_entity_poly.type
_entity_poly.pdbx_seq_one_letter_code
_entity_poly.pdbx_strand_id
1 'polypeptide(L)'
;MASRISCVFSITLVLAATGGARADFSDGKMPDGTYHCEVYLLGMFLNLGDITIKGNLYSGPVMFGTAWQGYNYQMDANGEITWLGPLGGYTSGGNSISLTQATLDGQTSPSFDIIMRQPDGAFTASTCTKS
;
A
#
# COMPACT_ATOMS: atom_id res chain seq x y z
N MET A 1 -3.77 4.48 -71.54
CA MET A 1 -3.98 4.91 -70.16
C MET A 1 -3.63 3.75 -69.24
N ALA A 2 -2.55 3.86 -68.46
CA ALA A 2 -2.21 2.89 -67.43
C ALA A 2 -1.74 3.67 -66.20
N SER A 3 -2.68 3.89 -65.27
CA SER A 3 -2.43 4.59 -64.01
C SER A 3 -1.65 3.66 -63.09
N ARG A 4 -0.39 3.98 -62.80
CA ARG A 4 0.41 3.28 -61.78
C ARG A 4 0.19 3.99 -60.46
N ILE A 5 -0.75 3.46 -59.68
CA ILE A 5 -1.01 3.86 -58.30
C ILE A 5 0.23 3.49 -57.48
N SER A 6 1.05 4.48 -57.15
CA SER A 6 2.20 4.33 -56.26
C SER A 6 1.68 4.26 -54.83
N CYS A 7 1.59 3.05 -54.29
CA CYS A 7 1.15 2.80 -52.93
C CYS A 7 2.29 3.15 -51.96
N VAL A 8 2.21 4.33 -51.34
CA VAL A 8 3.15 4.75 -50.29
C VAL A 8 2.84 3.94 -49.02
N PHE A 9 3.66 2.94 -48.71
CA PHE A 9 3.62 2.22 -47.43
C PHE A 9 4.37 3.06 -46.38
N SER A 10 3.64 3.92 -45.68
CA SER A 10 4.13 4.57 -44.46
C SER A 10 3.99 3.59 -43.29
N ILE A 11 5.08 2.92 -42.92
CA ILE A 11 5.15 2.11 -41.70
C ILE A 11 5.43 3.06 -40.53
N THR A 12 4.37 3.48 -39.83
CA THR A 12 4.47 4.17 -38.54
C THR A 12 4.91 3.16 -37.48
N LEU A 13 6.18 3.24 -37.08
CA LEU A 13 6.72 2.48 -35.95
C LEU A 13 6.18 3.10 -34.65
N VAL A 14 5.16 2.46 -34.06
CA VAL A 14 4.67 2.82 -32.71
C VAL A 14 5.68 2.30 -31.69
N LEU A 15 6.54 3.18 -31.17
CA LEU A 15 7.27 2.90 -29.94
C LEU A 15 6.26 2.87 -28.79
N ALA A 16 5.79 1.68 -28.43
CA ALA A 16 5.11 1.48 -27.17
C ALA A 16 6.13 1.71 -26.04
N ALA A 17 6.15 2.91 -25.48
CA ALA A 17 6.77 3.14 -24.19
C ALA A 17 5.98 2.33 -23.17
N THR A 18 6.41 1.09 -22.91
CA THR A 18 5.99 0.35 -21.72
C THR A 18 6.69 1.01 -20.54
N GLY A 19 6.27 2.23 -20.19
CA GLY A 19 6.49 2.81 -18.89
C GLY A 19 5.67 1.99 -17.92
N GLY A 20 6.20 0.84 -17.53
CA GLY A 20 5.59 0.03 -16.49
C GLY A 20 5.53 0.90 -15.25
N ALA A 21 4.33 1.23 -14.80
CA ALA A 21 4.11 1.68 -13.43
C ALA A 21 4.53 0.51 -12.53
N ARG A 22 5.84 0.43 -12.24
CA ARG A 22 6.37 -0.50 -11.25
C ARG A 22 6.36 0.25 -9.95
N ALA A 23 5.70 -0.34 -8.96
CA ALA A 23 5.86 0.15 -7.61
C ALA A 23 7.35 0.07 -7.23
N ASP A 24 7.90 1.17 -6.73
CA ASP A 24 9.31 1.26 -6.37
C ASP A 24 9.49 0.84 -4.91
N PHE A 25 9.81 -0.43 -4.71
CA PHE A 25 10.14 -1.01 -3.41
C PHE A 25 11.66 -1.13 -3.19
N SER A 26 12.48 -0.46 -4.01
CA SER A 26 13.93 -0.68 -4.05
C SER A 26 14.63 -0.36 -2.72
N ASP A 27 14.08 0.58 -1.95
CA ASP A 27 14.58 0.94 -0.63
C ASP A 27 14.13 -0.02 0.49
N GLY A 28 13.20 -0.95 0.19
CA GLY A 28 12.69 -1.96 1.12
C GLY A 28 12.03 -1.37 2.37
N LYS A 29 11.47 -0.16 2.27
CA LYS A 29 10.89 0.60 3.38
C LYS A 29 9.74 1.47 2.91
N MET A 30 8.79 1.71 3.80
CA MET A 30 7.81 2.77 3.60
C MET A 30 8.47 4.14 3.80
N PRO A 31 8.10 5.15 3.00
CA PRO A 31 8.52 6.52 3.24
C PRO A 31 8.11 6.99 4.65
N ASP A 32 9.02 7.68 5.34
CA ASP A 32 8.72 8.27 6.66
C ASP A 32 7.49 9.18 6.62
N GLY A 33 6.62 9.07 7.61
CA GLY A 33 5.42 9.87 7.73
C GLY A 33 4.32 9.21 8.54
N THR A 34 3.19 9.90 8.63
CA THR A 34 1.99 9.40 9.30
C THR A 34 1.01 8.90 8.25
N TYR A 35 0.48 7.70 8.47
CA TYR A 35 -0.44 7.02 7.59
C TYR A 35 -1.79 6.91 8.28
N HIS A 36 -2.79 7.56 7.68
CA HIS A 36 -4.16 7.55 8.17
C HIS A 36 -4.84 6.27 7.71
N CYS A 37 -5.26 5.43 8.66
CA CYS A 37 -5.87 4.14 8.37
C CYS A 37 -7.39 4.23 8.42
N GLU A 38 -8.03 3.77 7.36
CA GLU A 38 -9.48 3.72 7.25
C GLU A 38 -9.94 2.35 6.76
N VAL A 39 -11.16 1.97 7.15
CA VAL A 39 -11.84 0.78 6.63
C VAL A 39 -13.18 1.17 6.05
N TYR A 40 -13.50 0.62 4.89
CA TYR A 40 -14.80 0.83 4.26
C TYR A 40 -15.78 -0.24 4.72
N LEU A 41 -16.78 0.15 5.52
CA LEU A 41 -17.81 -0.74 6.03
C LEU A 41 -19.19 -0.12 5.81
N LEU A 42 -20.06 -0.87 5.13
CA LEU A 42 -21.47 -0.55 4.95
C LEU A 42 -21.75 0.86 4.38
N GLY A 43 -20.91 1.31 3.44
CA GLY A 43 -21.10 2.62 2.81
C GLY A 43 -20.36 3.78 3.47
N MET A 44 -19.62 3.53 4.56
CA MET A 44 -18.89 4.57 5.30
C MET A 44 -17.43 4.19 5.50
N PHE A 45 -16.55 5.20 5.49
CA PHE A 45 -15.17 5.06 5.93
C PHE A 45 -15.11 5.26 7.44
N LEU A 46 -14.58 4.27 8.14
CA LEU A 46 -14.32 4.35 9.57
C LEU A 46 -12.83 4.56 9.78
N ASN A 47 -12.50 5.60 10.54
CA ASN A 47 -11.15 5.91 10.99
C ASN A 47 -10.68 4.84 12.00
N LEU A 48 -9.54 4.22 11.73
CA LEU A 48 -8.88 3.21 12.55
C LEU A 48 -7.61 3.73 13.24
N GLY A 49 -7.33 5.01 13.08
CA GLY A 49 -6.21 5.73 13.68
C GLY A 49 -5.03 5.86 12.74
N ASP A 50 -3.96 6.42 13.28
CA ASP A 50 -2.76 6.74 12.52
C ASP A 50 -1.60 5.81 12.86
N ILE A 51 -0.89 5.33 11.82
CA ILE A 51 0.38 4.61 11.97
C ILE A 51 1.51 5.54 11.51
N THR A 52 2.48 5.80 12.38
CA THR A 52 3.67 6.59 12.02
C THR A 52 4.83 5.67 11.67
N ILE A 53 5.43 5.87 10.50
CA ILE A 53 6.65 5.21 10.04
C ILE A 53 7.83 6.16 10.18
N LYS A 54 8.93 5.67 10.74
CA LYS A 54 10.22 6.37 10.82
C LYS A 54 11.37 5.38 10.63
N GLY A 55 11.95 5.35 9.44
CA GLY A 55 12.91 4.35 9.02
C GLY A 55 12.31 2.95 9.09
N ASN A 56 12.89 2.08 9.92
CA ASN A 56 12.41 0.71 10.12
C ASN A 56 11.48 0.58 11.34
N LEU A 57 11.13 1.70 11.97
CA LEU A 57 10.23 1.71 13.12
C LEU A 57 8.84 2.14 12.68
N TYR A 58 7.84 1.53 13.31
CA TYR A 58 6.47 1.97 13.27
C TYR A 58 5.93 2.19 14.67
N SER A 59 4.93 3.05 14.80
CA SER A 59 4.13 3.21 16.01
C SER A 59 2.66 3.41 15.66
N GLY A 60 1.75 3.04 16.57
CA GLY A 60 0.31 3.03 16.32
C GLY A 60 -0.26 1.65 15.94
N PRO A 61 -1.50 1.57 15.43
CA PRO A 61 -2.40 2.69 15.14
C PRO A 61 -2.86 3.43 16.41
N VAL A 62 -2.93 4.76 16.37
CA VAL A 62 -3.49 5.60 17.44
C VAL A 62 -4.76 6.32 17.01
N MET A 63 -5.84 6.12 17.76
CA MET A 63 -7.09 6.86 17.58
C MET A 63 -7.04 8.26 18.21
N PHE A 64 -6.42 8.35 19.39
CA PHE A 64 -6.30 9.58 20.18
C PHE A 64 -4.97 9.60 20.94
N GLY A 65 -4.28 10.75 20.96
CA GLY A 65 -3.01 10.91 21.68
C GLY A 65 -1.79 10.43 20.89
N THR A 66 -0.70 10.11 21.61
CA THR A 66 0.60 9.75 21.00
C THR A 66 0.91 8.28 21.25
N ALA A 67 1.44 7.57 20.24
CA ALA A 67 1.99 6.24 20.44
C ALA A 67 3.34 6.35 21.16
N TRP A 68 3.46 5.73 22.34
CA TRP A 68 4.66 5.87 23.19
C TRP A 68 5.75 4.83 22.88
N GLN A 69 5.39 3.74 22.19
CA GLN A 69 6.33 2.67 21.82
C GLN A 69 6.39 2.53 20.31
N GLY A 70 7.63 2.41 19.80
CA GLY A 70 7.90 2.04 18.42
C GLY A 70 8.40 0.61 18.33
N TYR A 71 7.96 -0.12 17.31
CA TYR A 71 8.37 -1.48 17.02
C TYR A 71 9.03 -1.53 15.64
N ASN A 72 9.83 -2.57 15.39
CA ASN A 72 10.40 -2.74 14.06
C ASN A 72 9.35 -3.30 13.10
N TYR A 73 9.46 -2.93 11.83
CA TYR A 73 8.83 -3.65 10.73
C TYR A 73 9.90 -3.97 9.68
N GLN A 74 9.58 -4.90 8.79
CA GLN A 74 10.36 -5.20 7.61
C GLN A 74 9.45 -5.12 6.40
N MET A 75 10.01 -4.73 5.26
CA MET A 75 9.33 -4.81 3.98
C MET A 75 10.23 -5.58 3.02
N ASP A 76 9.63 -6.52 2.29
CA ASP A 76 10.35 -7.28 1.27
C ASP A 76 10.38 -6.53 -0.08
N ALA A 77 11.07 -7.10 -1.06
CA ALA A 77 11.19 -6.50 -2.40
C ALA A 77 9.86 -6.46 -3.19
N ASN A 78 8.81 -7.13 -2.69
CA ASN A 78 7.47 -7.14 -3.28
C ASN A 78 6.54 -6.13 -2.58
N GLY A 79 7.02 -5.43 -1.55
CA GLY A 79 6.22 -4.50 -0.77
C GLY A 79 5.38 -5.18 0.32
N GLU A 80 5.60 -6.47 0.61
CA GLU A 80 4.95 -7.13 1.74
C GLU A 80 5.56 -6.64 3.05
N ILE A 81 4.73 -6.13 3.96
CA ILE A 81 5.15 -5.60 5.25
C ILE A 81 4.94 -6.66 6.35
N THR A 82 6.02 -6.98 7.06
CA THR A 82 6.00 -7.78 8.28
C THR A 82 6.16 -6.88 9.50
N TRP A 83 5.17 -6.89 10.38
CA TRP A 83 5.19 -6.18 11.66
C TRP A 83 5.86 -7.03 12.74
N LEU A 84 6.93 -6.54 13.36
CA LEU A 84 7.70 -7.27 14.38
C LEU A 84 7.30 -6.89 15.81
N GLY A 85 6.05 -6.48 15.97
CA GLY A 85 5.43 -6.09 17.22
C GLY A 85 3.90 -6.12 17.12
N PRO A 86 3.20 -5.75 18.20
CA PRO A 86 1.75 -5.59 18.16
C PRO A 86 1.37 -4.44 17.22
N LEU A 87 0.28 -4.60 16.47
CA LEU A 87 -0.29 -3.59 15.58
C LEU A 87 -1.63 -3.10 16.14
N GLY A 88 -1.66 -2.83 17.45
CA GLY A 88 -2.82 -2.32 18.16
C GLY A 88 -4.10 -3.15 17.92
N GLY A 89 -5.16 -2.48 17.47
CA GLY A 89 -6.47 -3.07 17.20
C GLY A 89 -6.45 -4.22 16.18
N TYR A 90 -5.49 -4.21 15.25
CA TYR A 90 -5.38 -5.25 14.23
C TYR A 90 -4.88 -6.60 14.76
N THR A 91 -4.24 -6.60 15.94
CA THR A 91 -3.71 -7.81 16.59
C THR A 91 -4.28 -8.04 17.99
N SER A 92 -5.36 -7.33 18.36
CA SER A 92 -6.04 -7.49 19.64
C SER A 92 -7.32 -8.33 19.50
N GLY A 93 -7.89 -8.82 20.61
CA GLY A 93 -9.17 -9.54 20.59
C GLY A 93 -9.18 -10.87 19.84
N GLY A 94 -8.01 -11.45 19.56
CA GLY A 94 -7.86 -12.67 18.74
C GLY A 94 -7.74 -12.42 17.24
N ASN A 95 -7.68 -11.16 16.81
CA ASN A 95 -7.36 -10.79 15.44
C ASN A 95 -5.91 -11.16 15.10
N SER A 96 -5.67 -11.42 13.81
CA SER A 96 -4.33 -11.65 13.26
C SER A 96 -4.15 -10.93 11.93
N ILE A 97 -2.92 -10.53 11.63
CA ILE A 97 -2.59 -10.00 10.30
C ILE A 97 -2.43 -11.19 9.35
N SER A 98 -3.18 -11.17 8.25
CA SER A 98 -3.04 -12.16 7.18
C SER A 98 -2.07 -11.69 6.10
N LEU A 99 -2.09 -10.40 5.77
CA LEU A 99 -1.21 -9.78 4.79
C LEU A 99 -1.14 -8.29 5.08
N THR A 100 0.01 -7.67 4.82
CA THR A 100 0.08 -6.22 4.64
C THR A 100 0.87 -5.93 3.38
N GLN A 101 0.30 -5.16 2.45
CA GLN A 101 0.86 -4.91 1.14
C GLN A 101 0.99 -3.40 0.91
N ALA A 102 2.20 -2.94 0.58
CA ALA A 102 2.43 -1.56 0.21
C ALA A 102 2.11 -1.28 -1.27
N THR A 103 1.74 -0.03 -1.53
CA THR A 103 1.50 0.55 -2.84
C THR A 103 2.36 1.81 -2.97
N LEU A 104 3.43 1.72 -3.77
CA LEU A 104 4.40 2.78 -4.01
C LEU A 104 4.54 3.06 -5.52
N ASP A 105 3.45 3.44 -6.19
CA ASP A 105 3.40 3.57 -7.66
C ASP A 105 3.92 4.91 -8.22
N GLY A 106 4.35 5.83 -7.34
CA GLY A 106 4.86 7.16 -7.70
C GLY A 106 3.82 8.13 -8.29
N GLN A 107 2.58 7.68 -8.50
CA GLN A 107 1.48 8.48 -9.02
C GLN A 107 0.50 8.90 -7.92
N THR A 108 0.38 8.07 -6.89
CA THR A 108 -0.49 8.29 -5.73
C THR A 108 0.33 8.49 -4.44
N SER A 109 -0.31 9.04 -3.40
CA SER A 109 0.29 9.08 -2.07
C SER A 109 0.65 7.66 -1.62
N PRO A 110 1.86 7.43 -1.08
CA PRO A 110 2.24 6.13 -0.53
C PRO A 110 1.17 5.58 0.39
N SER A 111 0.81 4.31 0.22
CA SER A 111 -0.18 3.65 1.04
C SER A 111 0.18 2.19 1.28
N PHE A 112 -0.52 1.55 2.21
CA PHE A 112 -0.51 0.11 2.37
C PHE A 112 -1.86 -0.38 2.85
N ASP A 113 -2.21 -1.60 2.43
CA ASP A 113 -3.43 -2.28 2.83
C ASP A 113 -3.10 -3.33 3.90
N ILE A 114 -3.86 -3.35 4.99
CA ILE A 114 -3.78 -4.39 6.01
C ILE A 114 -4.98 -5.30 5.85
N ILE A 115 -4.73 -6.58 5.59
CA ILE A 115 -5.73 -7.63 5.60
C ILE A 115 -5.66 -8.35 6.94
N MET A 116 -6.70 -8.19 7.75
CA MET A 116 -6.83 -8.78 9.07
C MET A 116 -7.80 -9.97 9.01
N ARG A 117 -7.45 -11.06 9.68
CA ARG A 117 -8.36 -12.18 9.97
C ARG A 117 -8.90 -12.05 11.39
N GLN A 118 -10.20 -12.15 11.52
CA GLN A 118 -10.94 -12.13 12.79
C GLN A 118 -11.02 -13.53 13.43
N PRO A 119 -11.35 -13.63 14.73
CA PRO A 119 -11.47 -14.91 15.43
C PRO A 119 -12.49 -15.87 14.84
N ASP A 120 -13.53 -15.34 14.20
CA ASP A 120 -14.58 -16.12 13.50
C ASP A 120 -14.15 -16.59 12.10
N GLY A 121 -12.93 -16.21 11.66
CA GLY A 121 -12.38 -16.55 10.36
C GLY A 121 -12.71 -15.55 9.25
N ALA A 122 -13.50 -14.50 9.51
CA ALA A 122 -13.78 -13.46 8.53
C ALA A 122 -12.54 -12.60 8.26
N PHE A 123 -12.49 -11.99 7.08
CA PHE A 123 -11.43 -11.07 6.69
C PHE A 123 -11.97 -9.65 6.54
N THR A 124 -11.15 -8.68 6.95
CA THR A 124 -11.38 -7.25 6.75
C THR A 124 -10.13 -6.61 6.17
N ALA A 125 -10.32 -5.62 5.31
CA ALA A 125 -9.26 -4.85 4.69
C ALA A 125 -9.37 -3.39 5.14
N SER A 126 -8.25 -2.79 5.49
CA SER A 126 -8.12 -1.36 5.76
C SER A 126 -6.99 -0.78 4.94
N THR A 127 -7.17 0.44 4.45
CA THR A 127 -6.14 1.16 3.70
C THR A 127 -5.56 2.26 4.57
N CYS A 128 -4.24 2.30 4.68
CA CYS A 128 -3.51 3.35 5.38
C CYS A 128 -2.79 4.23 4.35
N THR A 129 -3.18 5.50 4.26
CA THR A 129 -2.64 6.45 3.27
C THR A 129 -1.80 7.53 3.94
N LYS A 130 -0.63 7.82 3.39
CA LYS A 130 0.23 8.89 3.91
C LYS A 130 -0.49 10.24 3.87
N SER A 131 -0.56 10.90 5.02
CA SER A 131 -1.11 12.26 5.20
C SER A 131 -0.03 13.34 5.13
#